data_AF-A0A2V9WD64-F1
#
_entry.id   AF-A0A2V9WD64-F1
#
_cell.length_a   1.000
_cell.length_b   1.000
_cell.length_c   1.000
_cell.angle_alpha   90.00
_cell.angle_beta   90.00
_cell.angle_gamma   90.00
#
_symmetry.space_group_name_H-M   'P 1'
#
loop_
_entity.id
_entity.type
_entity.pdbx_description
1 polymer ?
#
loop_
_entity_poly.entity_id
_entity_poly.type
_entity_poly.pdbx_seq_one_letter_code
_entity_poly.pdbx_strand_id
1 'polypeptide(L)'
;HKTDETNVVLWEALALRLARKAGIKVPFWSVENFSRKSVLVLERFDRSNKRRIPFLSAMSMLGAKDNETHSYLEVVDAIRQHGAGIEPDLEELWRRIVFYILISNADDHLRNLGFLYAGSEGWRLAPAYDLNPDPVETKPRVLSTNITLDDGTASLELAFEVADYFKLSAKRARAIVGQVGKVVARWDEDAGELGIGKRDRERMTSAFNHNDLQKATYVR
;
A
#
# COMPACT_ATOMS: atom_id res chain seq x y z
N HIS A 1 -24.86 -14.25 21.26
CA HIS A 1 -24.21 -14.06 19.95
C HIS A 1 -23.37 -12.79 20.00
N LYS A 2 -22.06 -12.94 20.28
CA LYS A 2 -21.11 -11.82 20.25
C LYS A 2 -20.68 -11.65 18.79
N THR A 3 -20.87 -10.44 18.29
CA THR A 3 -20.45 -9.98 16.97
C THR A 3 -18.99 -10.34 16.71
N ASP A 4 -18.77 -11.15 15.66
CA ASP A 4 -17.48 -11.34 15.01
C ASP A 4 -17.08 -10.01 14.35
N GLU A 5 -16.69 -9.01 15.14
CA GLU A 5 -15.99 -7.84 14.63
C GLU A 5 -14.57 -8.29 14.26
N THR A 6 -14.33 -8.51 12.97
CA THR A 6 -12.98 -8.68 12.43
C THR A 6 -12.08 -7.62 13.05
N ASN A 7 -10.98 -8.03 13.67
CA ASN A 7 -10.07 -7.10 14.34
C ASN A 7 -9.27 -6.30 13.29
N VAL A 8 -9.91 -5.28 12.70
CA VAL A 8 -9.38 -4.41 11.64
C VAL A 8 -7.98 -3.88 12.01
N VAL A 9 -7.78 -3.56 13.30
CA VAL A 9 -6.52 -3.07 13.85
C VAL A 9 -5.35 -4.05 13.60
N LEU A 10 -5.57 -5.35 13.80
CA LEU A 10 -4.52 -6.34 13.58
C LEU A 10 -4.26 -6.60 12.09
N TRP A 11 -5.28 -6.45 11.24
CA TRP A 11 -5.11 -6.55 9.79
C TRP A 11 -4.35 -5.37 9.20
N GLU A 12 -4.58 -4.15 9.68
CA GLU A 12 -3.76 -3.00 9.34
C GLU A 12 -2.32 -3.17 9.85
N ALA A 13 -2.13 -3.66 11.08
CA ALA A 13 -0.81 -3.97 11.62
C ALA A 13 -0.07 -5.03 10.77
N LEU A 14 -0.78 -6.05 10.28
CA LEU A 14 -0.24 -7.04 9.36
C LEU A 14 0.17 -6.40 8.02
N ALA A 15 -0.70 -5.58 7.43
CA ALA A 15 -0.39 -4.89 6.18
C ALA A 15 0.85 -3.99 6.32
N LEU A 16 0.96 -3.22 7.41
CA LEU A 16 2.15 -2.40 7.70
C LEU A 16 3.40 -3.25 7.93
N ARG A 17 3.28 -4.41 8.59
CA ARG A 17 4.39 -5.38 8.76
C ARG A 17 4.88 -5.89 7.41
N LEU A 18 3.97 -6.37 6.57
CA LEU A 18 4.29 -6.91 5.25
C LEU A 18 4.85 -5.83 4.33
N ALA A 19 4.28 -4.62 4.33
CA ALA A 19 4.78 -3.48 3.57
C ALA A 19 6.24 -3.15 3.95
N ARG A 20 6.55 -3.07 5.25
CA ARG A 20 7.93 -2.85 5.72
C ARG A 20 8.87 -3.95 5.25
N LYS A 21 8.48 -5.23 5.40
CA LYS A 21 9.29 -6.38 4.94
C LYS A 21 9.47 -6.38 3.42
N ALA A 22 8.49 -5.86 2.67
CA ALA A 22 8.51 -5.72 1.22
C ALA A 22 9.32 -4.50 0.73
N GLY A 23 9.96 -3.74 1.63
CA GLY A 23 10.78 -2.58 1.30
C GLY A 23 9.99 -1.29 1.06
N ILE A 24 8.73 -1.23 1.48
CA ILE A 24 7.92 0.00 1.46
C ILE A 24 8.17 0.77 2.76
N LYS A 25 8.39 2.08 2.66
CA LYS A 25 8.51 2.93 3.84
C LYS A 25 7.13 3.02 4.51
N VAL A 26 7.08 2.73 5.79
CA VAL A 26 5.89 2.85 6.65
C VAL A 26 6.30 3.56 7.94
N PRO A 27 5.41 4.29 8.63
CA PRO A 27 5.72 4.88 9.92
C PRO A 27 6.11 3.82 10.93
N PHE A 28 6.83 4.20 11.99
CA PHE A 28 6.94 3.34 13.16
C PHE A 28 5.56 3.09 13.74
N TRP A 29 5.34 1.86 14.20
CA TRP A 29 4.05 1.46 14.74
C TRP A 29 4.24 0.39 15.82
N SER A 30 3.31 0.33 16.77
CA SER A 30 3.16 -0.75 17.74
C SER A 30 1.69 -1.12 17.89
N VAL A 31 1.44 -2.36 18.34
CA VAL A 31 0.11 -2.79 18.75
C VAL A 31 0.11 -2.90 20.26
N GLU A 32 -0.72 -2.08 20.91
CA GLU A 32 -0.90 -2.06 22.35
C GLU A 32 -2.23 -2.73 22.71
N ASN A 33 -2.31 -3.41 23.86
CA ASN A 33 -3.54 -4.06 24.32
C ASN A 33 -4.11 -3.31 25.53
N PHE A 34 -5.29 -2.72 25.36
CA PHE A 34 -6.02 -2.03 26.44
C PHE A 34 -7.36 -2.72 26.68
N SER A 35 -7.59 -3.20 27.92
CA SER A 35 -8.87 -3.80 28.33
C SER A 35 -9.41 -4.86 27.34
N ARG A 36 -8.52 -5.72 26.83
CA ARG A 36 -8.79 -6.79 25.84
C ARG A 36 -9.12 -6.31 24.40
N LYS A 37 -8.84 -5.05 24.08
CA LYS A 37 -8.88 -4.53 22.70
C LYS A 37 -7.46 -4.18 22.25
N SER A 38 -7.14 -4.54 21.02
CA SER A 38 -5.90 -4.12 20.37
C SER A 38 -6.06 -2.70 19.83
N VAL A 39 -5.02 -1.88 19.99
CA VAL A 39 -4.94 -0.51 19.48
C VAL A 39 -3.63 -0.39 18.70
N LEU A 40 -3.73 0.04 17.44
CA LEU A 40 -2.56 0.35 16.61
C LEU A 40 -2.15 1.79 16.88
N VAL A 41 -0.91 1.98 17.31
CA VAL A 41 -0.31 3.29 17.54
C VAL A 41 0.70 3.53 16.42
N LEU A 42 0.50 4.59 15.63
CA LEU A 42 1.44 5.00 14.58
C LEU A 42 2.16 6.28 14.99
N GLU A 43 3.47 6.31 14.78
CA GLU A 43 4.26 7.54 14.88
C GLU A 43 3.95 8.45 13.69
N ARG A 44 3.62 9.71 13.98
CA ARG A 44 3.33 10.70 12.94
C ARG A 44 4.58 11.05 12.15
N PHE A 45 4.60 10.70 10.86
CA PHE A 45 5.69 11.01 9.94
C PHE A 45 5.74 12.49 9.51
N ASP A 46 4.70 13.28 9.77
CA ASP A 46 4.65 14.72 9.50
C ASP A 46 5.14 15.58 10.70
N ARG A 47 5.89 14.96 11.60
CA ARG A 47 6.46 15.58 12.81
C ARG A 47 7.94 15.24 12.92
N SER A 48 8.73 16.24 13.27
CA SER A 48 10.11 16.06 13.70
C SER A 48 10.33 16.92 14.94
N ASN A 49 10.44 16.27 16.10
CA ASN A 49 10.40 16.93 17.41
C ASN A 49 9.15 17.84 17.54
N LYS A 50 9.35 19.13 17.85
CA LYS A 50 8.27 20.13 17.94
C LYS A 50 7.88 20.74 16.59
N ARG A 51 8.57 20.39 15.50
CA ARG A 51 8.34 20.95 14.17
C ARG A 51 7.32 20.12 13.40
N ARG A 52 6.36 20.80 12.77
CA ARG A 52 5.47 20.21 11.77
C ARG A 52 6.15 20.23 10.41
N ILE A 53 6.13 19.11 9.70
CA ILE A 53 6.55 19.01 8.31
C ILE A 53 5.28 19.21 7.47
N PRO A 54 5.26 20.13 6.49
CA PRO A 54 4.10 20.28 5.61
C PRO A 54 3.78 18.97 4.89
N PHE A 55 2.50 18.64 4.85
CA PHE A 55 1.96 17.41 4.27
C PHE A 55 0.88 17.77 3.25
N LEU A 56 0.83 17.02 2.14
CA LEU A 56 -0.25 17.05 1.16
C LEU A 56 -0.67 15.61 0.84
N SER A 57 -1.97 15.38 0.65
CA SER A 57 -2.42 14.15 -0.01
C SER A 57 -2.20 14.27 -1.52
N ALA A 58 -2.15 13.14 -2.22
CA ALA A 58 -2.15 13.11 -3.68
C ALA A 58 -3.41 13.76 -4.24
N MET A 59 -4.55 13.63 -3.55
CA MET A 59 -5.79 14.32 -3.90
C MET A 59 -5.58 15.85 -3.94
N SER A 60 -4.97 16.44 -2.92
CA SER A 60 -4.67 17.87 -2.90
C SER A 60 -3.59 18.26 -3.91
N MET A 61 -2.58 17.40 -4.13
CA MET A 61 -1.52 17.63 -5.11
C MET A 61 -2.08 17.73 -6.54
N LEU A 62 -3.06 16.89 -6.87
CA LEU A 62 -3.71 16.84 -8.19
C LEU A 62 -4.86 17.85 -8.32
N GLY A 63 -5.25 18.54 -7.24
CA GLY A 63 -6.45 19.39 -7.24
C GLY A 63 -7.75 18.60 -7.41
N ALA A 64 -7.72 17.30 -7.12
CA ALA A 64 -8.84 16.37 -7.24
C ALA A 64 -9.89 16.59 -6.15
N LYS A 65 -11.12 16.15 -6.41
CA LYS A 65 -12.23 16.15 -5.44
C LYS A 65 -12.58 14.74 -4.99
N ASP A 66 -13.34 14.66 -3.91
CA ASP A 66 -13.91 13.40 -3.45
C ASP A 66 -14.81 12.77 -4.53
N ASN A 67 -14.68 11.45 -4.67
CA ASN A 67 -15.39 10.61 -5.64
C ASN A 67 -15.00 10.82 -7.12
N GLU A 68 -13.94 11.58 -7.41
CA GLU A 68 -13.31 11.58 -8.73
C GLU A 68 -12.36 10.39 -8.86
N THR A 69 -12.49 9.64 -9.96
CA THR A 69 -11.56 8.57 -10.29
C THR A 69 -10.32 9.17 -10.94
N HIS A 70 -9.15 8.82 -10.40
CA HIS A 70 -7.85 9.24 -10.90
C HIS A 70 -6.91 8.05 -11.03
N SER A 71 -5.80 8.28 -11.73
CA SER A 71 -4.79 7.29 -12.02
C SER A 71 -3.48 7.53 -11.26
N TYR A 72 -2.78 6.46 -10.94
CA TYR A 72 -1.39 6.53 -10.52
C TYR A 72 -0.49 7.22 -11.55
N LEU A 73 -0.84 7.20 -12.84
CA LEU A 73 -0.09 7.90 -13.89
C LEU A 73 -0.11 9.43 -13.69
N GLU A 74 -1.23 9.99 -13.22
CA GLU A 74 -1.31 11.42 -12.87
C GLU A 74 -0.43 11.74 -11.66
N VAL A 75 -0.35 10.81 -10.69
CA VAL A 75 0.57 10.94 -9.54
C VAL A 75 2.03 10.89 -10.00
N VAL A 76 2.37 10.06 -10.98
CA VAL A 76 3.71 10.02 -11.59
C VAL A 76 4.06 11.37 -12.21
N ASP A 77 3.12 12.02 -12.91
CA ASP A 77 3.33 13.35 -13.47
C ASP A 77 3.51 14.42 -12.38
N ALA A 78 2.73 14.34 -11.30
CA ALA A 78 2.94 15.23 -10.14
C ALA A 78 4.32 15.03 -9.49
N ILE A 79 4.80 13.80 -9.35
CA ILE A 79 6.15 13.50 -8.86
C ILE A 79 7.21 14.09 -9.80
N ARG A 80 7.04 14.00 -11.12
CA ARG A 80 7.98 14.58 -12.09
C ARG A 80 8.01 16.11 -12.02
N GLN A 81 6.86 16.73 -11.79
CA GLN A 81 6.73 18.19 -11.78
C GLN A 81 7.18 18.82 -10.44
N HIS A 82 6.92 18.14 -9.32
CA HIS A 82 7.05 18.71 -7.98
C HIS A 82 7.96 17.91 -7.04
N GLY A 83 8.48 16.77 -7.49
CA GLY A 83 9.20 15.83 -6.65
C GLY A 83 10.66 16.19 -6.40
N ALA A 84 11.11 15.99 -5.16
CA ALA A 84 12.50 16.17 -4.73
C ALA A 84 13.38 14.92 -4.93
N GLY A 85 12.80 13.80 -5.37
CA GLY A 85 13.50 12.53 -5.56
C GLY A 85 12.74 11.65 -6.54
N ILE A 86 12.75 12.04 -7.82
CA ILE A 86 11.88 11.50 -8.86
C ILE A 86 12.02 9.98 -8.98
N GLU A 87 13.16 9.45 -9.39
CA GLU A 87 13.29 8.01 -9.65
C GLU A 87 13.08 7.13 -8.39
N PRO A 88 13.62 7.47 -7.21
CA PRO A 88 13.34 6.70 -5.99
C PRO A 88 11.87 6.70 -5.61
N ASP A 89 11.17 7.82 -5.76
CA ASP A 89 9.75 7.92 -5.39
C ASP A 89 8.85 7.24 -6.44
N LEU A 90 9.21 7.29 -7.73
CA LEU A 90 8.51 6.52 -8.77
C LEU A 90 8.66 5.01 -8.55
N GLU A 91 9.86 4.53 -8.23
CA GLU A 91 10.07 3.10 -7.90
C GLU A 91 9.27 2.70 -6.66
N GLU A 92 9.26 3.54 -5.62
CA GLU A 92 8.51 3.28 -4.40
C GLU A 92 6.99 3.28 -4.65
N LEU A 93 6.48 4.21 -5.46
CA LEU A 93 5.06 4.24 -5.84
C LEU A 93 4.66 2.96 -6.58
N TRP A 94 5.46 2.53 -7.57
CA TRP A 94 5.18 1.29 -8.30
C TRP A 94 5.25 0.05 -7.39
N ARG A 95 6.21 0.02 -6.46
CA ARG A 95 6.29 -1.04 -5.44
C ARG A 95 5.04 -1.07 -4.55
N ARG A 96 4.46 0.09 -4.20
CA ARG A 96 3.20 0.17 -3.45
C ARG A 96 2.03 -0.39 -4.27
N ILE A 97 1.92 -0.06 -5.56
CA ILE A 97 0.87 -0.62 -6.44
C ILE A 97 0.95 -2.14 -6.47
N VAL A 98 2.14 -2.71 -6.68
CA VAL A 98 2.35 -4.17 -6.61
C VAL A 98 1.92 -4.74 -5.26
N PHE A 99 2.27 -4.08 -4.16
CA PHE A 99 1.87 -4.53 -2.83
C PHE A 99 0.35 -4.48 -2.64
N TYR A 100 -0.32 -3.40 -3.06
CA TYR A 100 -1.78 -3.25 -2.95
C TYR A 100 -2.51 -4.31 -3.76
N ILE A 101 -2.01 -4.63 -4.96
CA ILE A 101 -2.53 -5.75 -5.76
C ILE A 101 -2.44 -7.07 -4.98
N LEU A 102 -1.29 -7.34 -4.36
CA LEU A 102 -0.98 -8.62 -3.73
C LEU A 102 -1.66 -8.84 -2.36
N ILE A 103 -2.09 -7.77 -1.70
CA ILE A 103 -2.90 -7.86 -0.49
C ILE A 103 -4.39 -7.54 -0.74
N SER A 104 -4.77 -7.29 -1.98
CA SER A 104 -6.11 -6.85 -2.38
C SER A 104 -6.58 -5.59 -1.64
N ASN A 105 -5.69 -4.61 -1.42
CA ASN A 105 -6.06 -3.34 -0.78
C ASN A 105 -6.85 -2.47 -1.77
N ALA A 106 -8.16 -2.60 -1.76
CA ALA A 106 -9.03 -1.91 -2.70
C ALA A 106 -9.41 -0.49 -2.24
N ASP A 107 -8.96 -0.05 -1.05
CA ASP A 107 -9.24 1.28 -0.48
C ASP A 107 -8.07 2.28 -0.59
N ASP A 108 -7.22 2.11 -1.62
CA ASP A 108 -6.02 2.90 -1.89
C ASP A 108 -6.28 4.30 -2.50
N HIS A 109 -7.28 5.00 -1.96
CA HIS A 109 -7.68 6.33 -2.41
C HIS A 109 -6.53 7.35 -2.38
N LEU A 110 -6.60 8.37 -3.24
CA LEU A 110 -5.64 9.49 -3.26
C LEU A 110 -5.51 10.26 -1.92
N ARG A 111 -6.46 10.12 -0.99
CA ARG A 111 -6.37 10.67 0.38
C ARG A 111 -5.37 9.90 1.27
N ASN A 112 -5.12 8.64 0.94
CA ASN A 112 -4.23 7.70 1.64
C ASN A 112 -2.84 7.63 1.00
N LEU A 113 -2.63 8.36 -0.10
CA LEU A 113 -1.32 8.62 -0.67
C LEU A 113 -0.86 10.03 -0.27
N GLY A 114 0.27 10.12 0.41
CA GLY A 114 0.77 11.37 0.97
C GLY A 114 2.11 11.82 0.42
N PHE A 115 2.38 13.12 0.54
CA PHE A 115 3.63 13.79 0.23
C PHE A 115 4.08 14.65 1.42
N LEU A 116 5.39 14.67 1.68
CA LEU A 116 6.04 15.52 2.66
C LEU A 116 6.92 16.56 1.96
N TYR A 117 6.87 17.79 2.44
CA TYR A 117 7.69 18.87 1.90
C TYR A 117 9.16 18.70 2.33
N ALA A 118 10.05 18.54 1.36
CA ALA A 118 11.49 18.41 1.53
C ALA A 118 12.22 19.76 1.39
N GLY A 119 11.53 20.88 1.60
CA GLY A 119 12.10 22.22 1.45
C GLY A 119 12.18 22.64 -0.02
N SER A 120 13.20 23.41 -0.36
CA SER A 120 13.39 23.93 -1.73
C SER A 120 13.58 22.85 -2.79
N GLU A 121 13.88 21.61 -2.39
CA GLU A 121 14.02 20.48 -3.32
C GLU A 121 12.66 19.99 -3.85
N GLY A 122 11.54 20.28 -3.16
CA GLY A 122 10.19 19.88 -3.58
C GLY A 122 9.52 18.92 -2.60
N TRP A 123 8.75 17.97 -3.12
CA TRP A 123 7.94 17.02 -2.35
C TRP A 123 8.49 15.60 -2.44
N ARG A 124 8.37 14.82 -1.36
CA ARG A 124 8.72 13.40 -1.33
C ARG A 124 7.53 12.57 -0.95
N LEU A 125 7.43 11.34 -1.44
CA LEU A 125 6.40 10.42 -0.95
C LEU A 125 6.50 10.26 0.57
N ALA A 126 5.38 10.48 1.26
CA ALA A 126 5.24 10.17 2.67
C ALA A 126 5.24 8.64 2.87
N PRO A 127 5.66 8.12 4.04
CA PRO A 127 5.50 6.70 4.36
C PRO A 127 4.07 6.21 4.09
N ALA A 128 3.88 4.98 3.63
CA ALA A 128 2.56 4.40 3.42
C ALA A 128 1.86 4.17 4.77
N TYR A 129 0.57 4.48 4.81
CA TYR A 129 -0.32 4.37 5.98
C TYR A 129 -1.72 3.96 5.51
N ASP A 130 -2.59 3.58 6.44
CA ASP A 130 -3.97 3.17 6.15
C ASP A 130 -4.04 2.06 5.08
N LEU A 131 -3.36 0.95 5.36
CA LEU A 131 -3.25 -0.20 4.47
C LEU A 131 -4.12 -1.33 5.01
N ASN A 132 -5.07 -1.82 4.21
CA ASN A 132 -5.98 -2.88 4.64
C ASN A 132 -6.07 -3.97 3.56
N PRO A 133 -5.97 -5.26 3.92
CA PRO A 133 -6.28 -6.34 3.00
C PRO A 133 -7.80 -6.53 2.92
N ASP A 134 -8.35 -6.60 1.71
CA ASP A 134 -9.78 -6.82 1.49
C ASP A 134 -10.04 -8.21 0.87
N PRO A 135 -10.82 -9.08 1.54
CA PRO A 135 -11.20 -10.36 0.96
C PRO A 135 -12.24 -10.16 -0.15
N VAL A 136 -12.21 -11.04 -1.16
CA VAL A 136 -13.05 -10.88 -2.37
C VAL A 136 -14.54 -10.97 -2.07
N GLU A 137 -14.90 -11.62 -0.97
CA GLU A 137 -16.26 -11.74 -0.46
C GLU A 137 -16.82 -10.39 0.04
N THR A 138 -15.95 -9.45 0.42
CA THR A 138 -16.35 -8.12 0.90
C THR A 138 -16.16 -7.02 -0.13
N LYS A 139 -15.07 -7.07 -0.91
CA LYS A 139 -14.75 -6.04 -1.90
C LYS A 139 -14.10 -6.69 -3.13
N PRO A 140 -14.52 -6.34 -4.36
CA PRO A 140 -13.84 -6.84 -5.55
C PRO A 140 -12.40 -6.35 -5.59
N ARG A 141 -11.52 -7.11 -6.25
CA ARG A 141 -10.11 -6.77 -6.45
C ARG A 141 -9.93 -5.66 -7.49
N VAL A 142 -10.45 -4.48 -7.19
CA VAL A 142 -10.37 -3.25 -7.98
C VAL A 142 -9.90 -2.15 -7.04
N LEU A 143 -8.74 -1.56 -7.35
CA LEU A 143 -8.18 -0.42 -6.66
C LEU A 143 -9.06 0.82 -6.87
N SER A 144 -9.11 1.68 -5.86
CA SER A 144 -9.81 2.96 -5.91
C SER A 144 -9.06 4.00 -6.75
N THR A 145 -7.72 3.86 -6.86
CA THR A 145 -6.88 4.63 -7.79
C THR A 145 -6.50 3.74 -8.97
N ASN A 146 -6.79 4.18 -10.20
CA ASN A 146 -6.53 3.38 -11.41
C ASN A 146 -5.03 3.13 -11.63
N ILE A 147 -4.68 1.94 -12.10
CA ILE A 147 -3.29 1.57 -12.45
C ILE A 147 -2.95 2.16 -13.82
N THR A 148 -3.83 1.96 -14.79
CA THR A 148 -3.80 2.68 -16.08
C THR A 148 -4.60 3.98 -15.94
N LEU A 149 -4.90 4.69 -17.03
CA LEU A 149 -5.76 5.88 -16.95
C LEU A 149 -7.21 5.53 -16.54
N ASP A 150 -7.70 4.35 -16.91
CA ASP A 150 -9.10 3.98 -16.84
C ASP A 150 -9.37 2.61 -16.20
N ASP A 151 -8.34 1.84 -15.86
CA ASP A 151 -8.46 0.51 -15.26
C ASP A 151 -7.76 0.41 -13.90
N GLY A 152 -8.55 0.15 -12.86
CA GLY A 152 -8.11 -0.09 -11.48
C GLY A 152 -8.08 -1.57 -11.10
N THR A 153 -8.30 -2.51 -12.03
CA THR A 153 -8.27 -3.95 -11.72
C THR A 153 -6.95 -4.33 -11.06
N ALA A 154 -7.00 -4.94 -9.88
CA ALA A 154 -5.79 -5.34 -9.16
C ALA A 154 -5.12 -6.53 -9.84
N SER A 155 -4.29 -6.22 -10.85
CA SER A 155 -3.63 -7.18 -11.73
C SER A 155 -2.15 -6.83 -11.91
N LEU A 156 -1.29 -7.84 -11.78
CA LEU A 156 0.13 -7.65 -12.08
C LEU A 156 0.40 -7.39 -13.56
N GLU A 157 -0.43 -7.91 -14.46
CA GLU A 157 -0.35 -7.60 -15.89
C GLU A 157 -0.47 -6.10 -16.12
N LEU A 158 -1.52 -5.46 -15.60
CA LEU A 158 -1.71 -4.01 -15.69
C LEU A 158 -0.54 -3.24 -15.06
N ALA A 159 -0.05 -3.68 -13.89
CA ALA A 159 1.10 -3.05 -13.26
C ALA A 159 2.37 -3.11 -14.13
N PHE A 160 2.59 -4.23 -14.84
CA PHE A 160 3.71 -4.36 -15.77
C PHE A 160 3.55 -3.50 -17.02
N GLU A 161 2.33 -3.36 -17.55
CA GLU A 161 2.05 -2.51 -18.72
C GLU A 161 2.48 -1.06 -18.50
N VAL A 162 2.29 -0.54 -17.28
CA VAL A 162 2.63 0.85 -16.94
C VAL A 162 4.05 1.02 -16.39
N ALA A 163 4.81 -0.05 -16.15
CA ALA A 163 6.10 0.01 -15.43
C ALA A 163 7.13 0.98 -16.04
N ASP A 164 7.17 1.07 -17.38
CA ASP A 164 8.07 1.99 -18.09
C ASP A 164 7.73 3.46 -17.78
N TYR A 165 6.46 3.78 -17.52
CA TYR A 165 6.02 5.12 -17.12
C TYR A 165 6.59 5.50 -15.74
N PHE A 166 6.83 4.52 -14.86
CA PHE A 166 7.52 4.70 -13.58
C PHE A 166 9.05 4.67 -13.71
N LYS A 167 9.59 4.70 -14.95
CA LYS A 167 11.03 4.62 -15.25
C LYS A 167 11.69 3.30 -14.83
N LEU A 168 10.91 2.22 -14.74
CA LEU A 168 11.43 0.91 -14.36
C LEU A 168 11.72 0.06 -15.59
N SER A 169 12.95 -0.46 -15.70
CA SER A 169 13.21 -1.54 -16.65
C SER A 169 12.40 -2.79 -16.30
N ALA A 170 12.05 -3.58 -17.31
CA ALA A 170 11.36 -4.86 -17.12
C ALA A 170 12.09 -5.80 -16.12
N LYS A 171 13.44 -5.79 -16.10
CA LYS A 171 14.23 -6.53 -15.11
C LYS A 171 14.00 -6.02 -13.69
N ARG A 172 13.96 -4.70 -13.49
CA ARG A 172 13.73 -4.10 -12.18
C ARG A 172 12.31 -4.33 -11.70
N ALA A 173 11.31 -4.14 -12.57
CA ALA A 173 9.91 -4.41 -12.29
C ALA A 173 9.69 -5.86 -11.83
N ARG A 174 10.25 -6.85 -12.56
CA ARG A 174 10.20 -8.27 -12.15
C ARG A 174 10.87 -8.52 -10.80
N ALA A 175 12.03 -7.93 -10.57
CA ALA A 175 12.74 -8.06 -9.30
C ALA A 175 11.90 -7.53 -8.12
N ILE A 176 11.22 -6.39 -8.30
CA ILE A 176 10.32 -5.83 -7.28
C ILE A 176 9.14 -6.77 -7.05
N VAL A 177 8.45 -7.23 -8.10
CA VAL A 177 7.32 -8.18 -7.98
C VAL A 177 7.73 -9.45 -7.24
N GLY A 178 8.87 -10.05 -7.60
CA GLY A 178 9.38 -11.23 -6.91
C GLY A 178 9.74 -10.98 -5.44
N GLN A 179 10.26 -9.81 -5.10
CA GLN A 179 10.53 -9.43 -3.71
C GLN A 179 9.24 -9.27 -2.89
N VAL A 180 8.28 -8.51 -3.40
CA VAL A 180 7.00 -8.27 -2.72
C VAL A 180 6.21 -9.57 -2.60
N GLY A 181 6.13 -10.37 -3.67
CA GLY A 181 5.45 -11.66 -3.68
C GLY A 181 5.98 -12.64 -2.64
N LYS A 182 7.31 -12.76 -2.49
CA LYS A 182 7.92 -13.61 -1.46
C LYS A 182 7.57 -13.19 -0.04
N VAL A 183 7.43 -11.89 0.20
CA VAL A 183 7.03 -11.36 1.52
C VAL A 183 5.55 -11.64 1.77
N VAL A 184 4.68 -11.27 0.83
CA VAL A 184 3.23 -11.43 0.98
C VAL A 184 2.82 -12.91 1.05
N ALA A 185 3.54 -13.82 0.39
CA ALA A 185 3.30 -15.25 0.50
C ALA A 185 3.41 -15.81 1.93
N ARG A 186 4.02 -15.06 2.86
CA ARG A 186 4.14 -15.42 4.28
C ARG A 186 3.09 -14.76 5.17
N TRP A 187 2.05 -14.16 4.59
CA TRP A 187 1.03 -13.42 5.32
C TRP A 187 0.39 -14.24 6.45
N ASP A 188 0.13 -15.53 6.25
CA ASP A 188 -0.55 -16.36 7.25
C ASP A 188 0.33 -16.57 8.49
N GLU A 189 1.62 -16.83 8.29
CA GLU A 189 2.62 -16.92 9.38
C GLU A 189 2.70 -15.60 10.15
N ASP A 190 2.87 -14.49 9.43
CA ASP A 190 2.98 -13.15 10.02
C ASP A 190 1.70 -12.73 10.77
N ALA A 191 0.54 -13.14 10.27
CA ALA A 191 -0.76 -12.93 10.92
C ALA A 191 -0.86 -13.74 12.22
N GLY A 192 -0.40 -14.99 12.21
CA GLY A 192 -0.34 -15.83 13.40
C GLY A 192 0.56 -15.26 14.48
N GLU A 193 1.73 -14.72 14.10
CA GLU A 193 2.65 -14.02 15.02
C GLU A 193 2.06 -12.73 15.62
N LEU A 194 1.14 -12.08 14.92
CA LEU A 194 0.38 -10.92 15.42
C LEU A 194 -0.79 -11.31 16.33
N GLY A 195 -1.03 -12.61 16.54
CA GLY A 195 -2.13 -13.11 17.36
C GLY A 195 -3.48 -13.15 16.64
N ILE A 196 -3.50 -13.04 15.31
CA ILE A 196 -4.73 -13.19 14.52
C ILE A 196 -5.15 -14.67 14.55
N GLY A 197 -6.36 -14.93 15.02
CA GLY A 197 -6.88 -16.29 15.19
C GLY A 197 -7.03 -17.03 13.85
N LYS A 198 -6.88 -18.36 13.87
CA LYS A 198 -6.98 -19.21 12.66
C LYS A 198 -8.27 -18.97 11.86
N ARG A 199 -9.41 -18.83 12.54
CA ARG A 199 -10.72 -18.58 11.89
C ARG A 199 -10.75 -17.26 11.13
N ASP A 200 -10.14 -16.21 11.66
CA ASP A 200 -10.06 -14.91 10.99
C ASP A 200 -9.08 -14.97 9.81
N ARG A 201 -7.97 -15.68 9.96
CA ARG A 201 -7.03 -15.93 8.85
C ARG A 201 -7.69 -16.71 7.71
N GLU A 202 -8.45 -17.77 8.02
CA GLU A 202 -9.22 -18.53 7.04
C GLU A 202 -10.18 -17.62 6.24
N ARG A 203 -10.87 -16.68 6.91
CA ARG A 203 -11.75 -15.69 6.26
C ARG A 203 -11.02 -14.70 5.36
N MET A 204 -9.77 -14.38 5.68
CA MET A 204 -8.97 -13.41 4.92
C MET A 204 -8.18 -14.07 3.77
N THR A 205 -8.26 -15.38 3.62
CA THR A 205 -7.49 -16.15 2.63
C THR A 205 -7.61 -15.57 1.22
N SER A 206 -8.81 -15.16 0.80
CA SER A 206 -9.07 -14.66 -0.56
C SER A 206 -8.41 -13.30 -0.85
N ALA A 207 -8.09 -12.51 0.18
CA ALA A 207 -7.38 -11.23 0.03
C ALA A 207 -5.93 -11.45 -0.45
N PHE A 208 -5.34 -12.60 -0.15
CA PHE A 208 -3.94 -12.90 -0.43
C PHE A 208 -3.75 -14.07 -1.40
N ASN A 209 -4.50 -15.17 -1.23
CA ASN A 209 -4.31 -16.41 -1.99
C ASN A 209 -5.07 -16.37 -3.33
N HIS A 210 -4.62 -15.50 -4.22
CA HIS A 210 -5.12 -15.36 -5.59
C HIS A 210 -4.01 -15.58 -6.63
N ASN A 211 -4.41 -15.61 -7.91
CA ASN A 211 -3.52 -15.91 -9.03
C ASN A 211 -2.30 -14.95 -9.12
N ASP A 212 -2.50 -13.65 -8.88
CA ASP A 212 -1.38 -12.69 -8.91
C ASP A 212 -0.28 -12.99 -7.88
N LEU A 213 -0.63 -13.42 -6.66
CA LEU A 213 0.39 -13.79 -5.67
C LEU A 213 1.16 -15.05 -6.10
N GLN A 214 0.48 -16.01 -6.72
CA GLN A 214 1.14 -17.17 -7.32
C GLN A 214 2.13 -16.72 -8.40
N LYS A 215 1.70 -15.90 -9.37
CA LYS A 215 2.58 -15.36 -10.40
C LYS A 215 3.78 -14.63 -9.81
N ALA A 216 3.57 -13.78 -8.81
CA ALA A 216 4.64 -13.00 -8.17
C ALA A 216 5.72 -13.88 -7.53
N THR A 217 5.34 -15.01 -6.93
CA THR A 217 6.31 -15.93 -6.31
C THR A 217 7.15 -16.73 -7.32
N TYR A 218 6.66 -16.89 -8.56
CA TYR A 218 7.37 -17.57 -9.65
C TYR A 218 8.06 -16.63 -10.65
N VAL A 219 7.91 -15.31 -10.53
CA VAL A 219 8.61 -14.33 -11.37
C VAL A 219 10.12 -14.49 -11.20
N ARG A 220 10.81 -14.71 -12.34
CA ARG A 220 12.27 -14.83 -12.44
C ARG A 220 12.92 -13.51 -12.86
#